data_AF-A0A853SSM1-F1
#
_entry.id   AF-A0A853SSM1-F1
#
_cell.length_a   1.000
_cell.length_b   1.000
_cell.length_c   1.000
_cell.angle_alpha   90.00
_cell.angle_beta   90.00
_cell.angle_gamma   90.00
#
_symmetry.space_group_name_H-M   'P 1'
#
loop_
_entity.id
_entity.type
_entity.pdbx_description
1 polymer ?
#
loop_
_entity_poly.entity_id
_entity_poly.type
_entity_poly.pdbx_seq_one_letter_code
_entity_poly.pdbx_strand_id
1 'polypeptide(L)'
;MKYLSIAVSLLLLCACSMPLLALAQQEAAPSGPPPRAMPGPPSGFRHGPGGPGAPGLPPFLHGIDLSEAQQDKIFAATYAQAPLLREQEKIAFKAHEQLRALAASSAYDDAQASALANTAAQAMAKISLQHARLEQQLLAVLTAAQRQQVQQRHDSRQGPRDLRRSE
;
A
#
# COMPACT_ATOMS: atom_id res chain seq x y z
N MET A 1 -22.87 9.81 -47.07
CA MET A 1 -21.94 10.88 -46.65
C MET A 1 -21.38 10.63 -45.24
N LYS A 2 -20.77 9.46 -45.02
CA LYS A 2 -20.19 9.05 -43.72
C LYS A 2 -18.71 8.64 -43.81
N TYR A 3 -18.03 8.92 -44.94
CA TYR A 3 -16.64 8.50 -45.15
C TYR A 3 -15.74 9.60 -45.75
N LEU A 4 -16.24 10.83 -45.92
CA LEU A 4 -15.49 11.92 -46.57
C LEU A 4 -14.66 12.78 -45.61
N SER A 5 -14.91 12.72 -44.29
CA SER A 5 -14.17 13.51 -43.28
C SER A 5 -13.01 12.76 -42.62
N ILE A 6 -12.76 11.49 -42.96
CA ILE A 6 -11.72 10.67 -42.31
C ILE A 6 -10.41 10.67 -43.13
N ALA A 7 -10.38 11.26 -44.33
CA ALA A 7 -9.26 11.10 -45.27
C ALA A 7 -8.34 12.33 -45.43
N VAL A 8 -8.50 13.43 -44.68
CA VAL A 8 -7.76 14.69 -44.96
C VAL A 8 -6.80 15.15 -43.85
N SER A 9 -6.80 14.54 -42.67
CA SER A 9 -5.85 14.94 -41.61
C SER A 9 -4.57 14.09 -41.56
N LEU A 10 -4.39 13.19 -42.53
CA LEU A 10 -3.24 12.29 -42.62
C LEU A 10 -2.30 12.73 -43.74
N LEU A 11 -1.80 13.97 -43.68
CA LEU A 11 -0.56 14.39 -44.36
C LEU A 11 -0.29 15.87 -44.09
N LEU A 12 0.54 16.18 -43.08
CA LEU A 12 1.46 17.30 -43.22
C LEU A 12 2.75 17.03 -42.44
N LEU A 13 3.81 16.75 -43.20
CA LEU A 13 5.19 16.62 -42.79
C LEU A 13 5.74 17.91 -42.16
N CYS A 14 6.46 17.75 -41.05
CA CYS A 14 7.70 18.49 -40.73
C CYS A 14 8.51 17.58 -39.79
N ALA A 15 9.52 16.84 -40.26
CA ALA A 15 10.87 17.32 -40.56
C ALA A 15 11.46 18.13 -39.39
N CYS A 16 12.15 17.44 -38.47
CA CYS A 16 13.37 17.91 -37.81
C CYS A 16 13.96 16.77 -36.98
N SER A 17 14.86 16.03 -37.63
CA SER A 17 15.90 15.23 -36.99
C SER A 17 16.75 16.12 -36.07
N MET A 18 16.87 15.76 -34.79
CA MET A 18 17.85 16.33 -33.88
C MET A 18 18.67 15.17 -33.26
N PRO A 19 20.00 15.15 -33.47
CA PRO A 19 20.88 14.19 -32.82
C PRO A 19 21.20 14.70 -31.42
N LEU A 20 21.06 13.86 -30.40
CA LEU A 20 21.61 14.13 -29.08
C LEU A 20 22.58 13.00 -28.74
N LEU A 21 23.77 13.10 -29.35
CA LEU A 21 24.97 12.44 -28.88
C LEU A 21 25.33 13.08 -27.53
N ALA A 22 24.89 12.45 -26.45
CA ALA A 22 25.34 12.77 -25.11
C ALA A 22 26.80 12.32 -24.97
N LEU A 23 27.70 13.30 -24.91
CA LEU A 23 29.09 13.11 -24.53
C LEU A 23 29.14 12.57 -23.10
N ALA A 24 29.50 11.30 -22.95
CA ALA A 24 29.96 10.75 -21.69
C ALA A 24 31.37 11.28 -21.41
N GLN A 25 31.47 12.49 -20.86
CA GLN A 25 32.67 12.89 -20.12
C GLN A 25 32.49 12.46 -18.66
N GLN A 26 33.15 11.35 -18.34
CA GLN A 26 33.37 10.89 -16.99
C GLN A 26 34.46 11.76 -16.36
N GLU A 27 34.03 12.78 -15.63
CA GLU A 27 34.93 13.60 -14.83
C GLU A 27 35.14 12.90 -13.48
N ALA A 28 36.37 12.44 -13.26
CA ALA A 28 36.79 11.81 -12.03
C ALA A 28 36.66 12.79 -10.87
N ALA A 29 35.83 12.47 -9.89
CA ALA A 29 35.71 13.26 -8.66
C ALA A 29 37.03 13.19 -7.85
N PRO A 30 37.52 14.32 -7.31
CA PRO A 30 38.70 14.35 -6.47
C PRO A 30 38.45 13.61 -5.14
N SER A 31 39.44 12.85 -4.71
CA SER A 31 39.49 12.09 -3.46
C SER A 31 39.35 12.99 -2.24
N GLY A 32 38.14 13.05 -1.68
CA GLY A 32 37.85 13.60 -0.36
C GLY A 32 38.21 12.61 0.77
N PRO A 33 38.39 13.11 2.01
CA PRO A 33 38.77 12.29 3.17
C PRO A 33 37.69 11.25 3.54
N PRO A 34 38.05 10.14 4.22
CA PRO A 34 37.15 9.00 4.40
C PRO A 34 35.88 9.40 5.19
N PRO A 35 34.71 8.85 4.81
CA PRO A 35 33.46 9.15 5.51
C PRO A 35 33.53 8.63 6.95
N ARG A 36 33.29 9.54 7.89
CA ARG A 36 33.09 9.26 9.31
C ARG A 36 31.90 8.30 9.42
N ALA A 37 32.09 7.15 10.07
CA ALA A 37 31.02 6.18 10.29
C ALA A 37 29.87 6.84 11.06
N MET A 38 28.75 7.09 10.37
CA MET A 38 27.50 7.49 11.00
C MET A 38 26.96 6.29 11.80
N PRO A 39 26.47 6.49 13.04
CA PRO A 39 25.70 5.47 13.75
C PRO A 39 24.53 5.04 12.87
N GLY A 40 24.42 3.74 12.60
CA GLY A 40 23.31 3.20 11.81
C GLY A 40 21.95 3.58 12.39
N PRO A 41 20.88 3.60 11.56
CA PRO A 41 19.54 3.93 12.03
C PRO A 41 19.15 3.00 13.19
N PRO A 42 18.36 3.50 14.17
CA PRO A 42 17.95 2.70 15.31
C PRO A 42 17.29 1.41 14.84
N SER A 43 17.71 0.29 15.41
CA SER A 43 17.17 -1.06 15.22
C SER A 43 15.74 -1.12 15.75
N GLY A 44 14.80 -0.57 14.98
CA GLY A 44 13.42 -0.33 15.39
C GLY A 44 12.39 -0.87 14.41
N PHE A 45 12.69 -1.92 13.63
CA PHE A 45 11.66 -2.67 12.90
C PHE A 45 12.02 -4.15 12.87
N ARG A 46 11.83 -4.83 14.02
CA ARG A 46 11.87 -6.29 14.08
C ARG A 46 10.67 -6.81 13.28
N HIS A 47 10.88 -7.04 11.98
CA HIS A 47 9.92 -7.70 11.13
C HIS A 47 9.75 -9.12 11.67
N GLY A 48 8.54 -9.46 12.13
CA GLY A 48 8.15 -10.84 12.36
C GLY A 48 8.24 -11.65 11.04
N PRO A 49 8.01 -12.97 11.07
CA PRO A 49 7.97 -13.77 9.85
C PRO A 49 6.93 -13.19 8.89
N GLY A 50 7.41 -12.50 7.85
CA GLY A 50 6.65 -11.54 7.06
C GLY A 50 7.46 -10.28 6.80
N GLY A 51 8.47 -10.40 5.93
CA GLY A 51 9.33 -9.28 5.53
C GLY A 51 8.54 -8.12 4.89
N PRO A 52 9.18 -6.97 4.68
CA PRO A 52 8.51 -5.79 4.14
C PRO A 52 7.98 -6.09 2.73
N GLY A 53 6.67 -6.28 2.61
CA GLY A 53 5.98 -6.35 1.33
C GLY A 53 5.43 -7.72 0.90
N ALA A 54 5.61 -8.79 1.68
CA ALA A 54 4.87 -10.04 1.46
C ALA A 54 3.55 -10.00 2.24
N PRO A 55 2.38 -10.16 1.60
CA PRO A 55 1.13 -10.35 2.33
C PRO A 55 1.24 -11.65 3.13
N GLY A 56 1.53 -11.53 4.42
CA GLY A 56 1.46 -12.66 5.34
C GLY A 56 0.02 -13.17 5.42
N LEU A 57 -0.14 -14.40 5.92
CA LEU A 57 -1.47 -14.94 6.18
C LEU A 57 -2.23 -13.97 7.11
N PRO A 58 -3.52 -13.67 6.85
CA PRO A 58 -4.28 -12.79 7.72
C PRO A 58 -4.27 -13.30 9.18
N PRO A 59 -4.16 -12.41 10.19
CA PRO A 59 -4.00 -12.81 11.59
C PRO A 59 -5.11 -13.71 12.16
N PHE A 60 -6.31 -13.69 11.57
CA PHE A 60 -7.43 -14.53 11.99
C PHE A 60 -7.31 -15.99 11.51
N LEU A 61 -6.50 -16.26 10.49
CA LEU A 61 -6.21 -17.61 9.99
C LEU A 61 -4.98 -18.24 10.66
N HIS A 62 -4.24 -17.49 11.48
CA HIS A 62 -3.08 -18.02 12.20
C HIS A 62 -3.47 -19.22 13.10
N GLY A 63 -2.83 -20.36 12.84
CA GLY A 63 -3.04 -21.60 13.59
C GLY A 63 -4.38 -22.30 13.29
N ILE A 64 -5.01 -21.98 12.17
CA ILE A 64 -5.99 -22.85 11.51
C ILE A 64 -5.20 -23.79 10.61
N ASP A 65 -5.47 -25.09 10.72
CA ASP A 65 -4.86 -26.08 9.83
C ASP A 65 -5.53 -26.00 8.46
N LEU A 66 -4.80 -25.53 7.44
CA LEU A 66 -5.30 -25.27 6.10
C LEU A 66 -4.72 -26.30 5.14
N SER A 67 -5.56 -26.93 4.31
CA SER A 67 -5.05 -27.78 3.23
C SER A 67 -4.29 -26.97 2.19
N GLU A 68 -3.41 -27.60 1.43
CA GLU A 68 -2.64 -26.95 0.36
C GLU A 68 -3.55 -26.19 -0.62
N ALA A 69 -4.64 -26.82 -1.06
CA ALA A 69 -5.63 -26.18 -1.93
C ALA A 69 -6.34 -24.97 -1.28
N GLN A 70 -6.46 -24.91 0.04
CA GLN A 70 -6.98 -23.72 0.74
C GLN A 70 -5.92 -22.63 0.81
N GLN A 71 -4.67 -22.98 1.12
CA GLN A 71 -3.54 -22.04 1.17
C GLN A 71 -3.35 -21.34 -0.17
N ASP A 72 -3.40 -22.09 -1.29
CA ASP A 72 -3.30 -21.53 -2.63
C ASP A 72 -4.41 -20.52 -2.94
N LYS A 73 -5.66 -20.85 -2.59
CA LYS A 73 -6.81 -19.94 -2.76
C LYS A 73 -6.66 -18.68 -1.92
N ILE A 74 -6.20 -18.81 -0.69
CA ILE A 74 -5.97 -17.67 0.21
C ILE A 74 -4.84 -16.78 -0.33
N PHE A 75 -3.74 -17.38 -0.77
CA PHE A 75 -2.61 -16.66 -1.36
C PHE A 75 -3.04 -15.90 -2.61
N ALA A 76 -3.73 -16.57 -3.55
CA ALA A 76 -4.20 -15.96 -4.78
C ALA A 76 -5.15 -14.78 -4.50
N ALA A 77 -6.13 -14.96 -3.61
CA ALA A 77 -7.07 -13.89 -3.24
C ALA A 77 -6.37 -12.70 -2.59
N THR A 78 -5.41 -12.95 -1.69
CA THR A 78 -4.67 -11.89 -1.00
C THR A 78 -3.75 -11.13 -1.97
N TYR A 79 -3.02 -11.85 -2.82
CA TYR A 79 -2.10 -11.26 -3.78
C TYR A 79 -2.84 -10.41 -4.83
N ALA A 80 -4.02 -10.86 -5.28
CA ALA A 80 -4.84 -10.13 -6.26
C ALA A 80 -5.25 -8.72 -5.78
N GLN A 81 -5.35 -8.50 -4.47
CA GLN A 81 -5.73 -7.19 -3.91
C GLN A 81 -4.54 -6.26 -3.65
N ALA A 82 -3.31 -6.81 -3.59
CA ALA A 82 -2.13 -6.07 -3.19
C ALA A 82 -1.85 -4.79 -4.01
N PRO A 83 -2.01 -4.75 -5.35
CA PRO A 83 -1.77 -3.53 -6.13
C PRO A 83 -2.70 -2.38 -5.74
N LEU A 84 -3.98 -2.70 -5.57
CA LEU A 84 -5.01 -1.72 -5.28
C LEU A 84 -4.92 -1.23 -3.83
N LEU A 85 -4.57 -2.09 -2.87
CA LEU A 85 -4.27 -1.66 -1.49
C LEU A 85 -3.08 -0.71 -1.46
N ARG A 86 -1.97 -1.06 -2.12
CA ARG A 86 -0.78 -0.21 -2.22
C ARG A 86 -1.09 1.16 -2.83
N GLU A 87 -1.96 1.21 -3.83
CA GLU A 87 -2.37 2.47 -4.43
C GLU A 87 -3.16 3.35 -3.45
N GLN A 88 -4.13 2.78 -2.72
CA GLN A 88 -4.89 3.55 -1.73
C GLN A 88 -4.01 3.98 -0.55
N GLU A 89 -3.09 3.14 -0.09
CA GLU A 89 -2.11 3.49 0.95
C GLU A 89 -1.25 4.67 0.52
N LYS A 90 -0.78 4.67 -0.74
CA LYS A 90 -0.01 5.79 -1.30
C LYS A 90 -0.83 7.08 -1.34
N ILE A 91 -2.12 7.01 -1.68
CA ILE A 91 -3.01 8.18 -1.67
C ILE A 91 -3.17 8.70 -0.25
N ALA A 92 -3.51 7.84 0.71
CA ALA A 92 -3.68 8.22 2.11
C ALA A 92 -2.40 8.83 2.69
N PHE A 93 -1.26 8.18 2.48
CA PHE A 93 0.04 8.65 2.94
C PHE A 93 0.37 10.04 2.42
N LYS A 94 0.24 10.26 1.10
CA LYS A 94 0.51 11.56 0.49
C LYS A 94 -0.43 12.66 0.98
N ALA A 95 -1.72 12.36 1.13
CA ALA A 95 -2.68 13.32 1.64
C ALA A 95 -2.35 13.72 3.09
N HIS A 96 -1.95 12.77 3.94
CA HIS A 96 -1.47 13.05 5.30
C HIS A 96 -0.17 13.84 5.33
N GLU A 97 0.79 13.53 4.45
CA GLU A 97 2.05 14.26 4.31
C GLU A 97 1.80 15.72 3.93
N GLN A 98 0.98 15.96 2.91
CA GLN A 98 0.59 17.30 2.46
C GLN A 98 -0.17 18.06 3.54
N LEU A 99 -1.09 17.40 4.26
CA LEU A 99 -1.82 18.04 5.36
C LEU A 99 -0.88 18.46 6.48
N ARG A 100 0.11 17.62 6.83
CA ARG A 100 1.13 17.95 7.83
C ARG A 100 2.01 19.11 7.37
N ALA A 101 2.39 19.14 6.10
CA ALA A 101 3.16 20.25 5.54
C ALA A 101 2.36 21.57 5.54
N LEU A 102 1.08 21.54 5.17
CA LEU A 102 0.18 22.70 5.20
C LEU A 102 0.03 23.25 6.62
N ALA A 103 -0.19 22.37 7.61
CA ALA A 103 -0.31 22.73 9.01
C ALA A 103 0.97 23.35 9.61
N ALA A 104 2.14 23.01 9.08
CA ALA A 104 3.42 23.58 9.50
C ALA A 104 3.79 24.87 8.74
N SER A 105 3.00 25.27 7.73
CA SER A 105 3.26 26.44 6.90
C SER A 105 2.62 27.70 7.46
N SER A 106 3.11 28.87 7.04
CA SER A 106 2.45 30.15 7.30
C SER A 106 1.24 30.43 6.39
N ALA A 107 0.94 29.52 5.46
CA ALA A 107 -0.10 29.65 4.43
C ALA A 107 -1.25 28.67 4.65
N TYR A 108 -1.59 28.40 5.92
CA TYR A 108 -2.69 27.51 6.25
C TYR A 108 -4.01 28.00 5.66
N ASP A 109 -4.70 27.11 4.96
CA ASP A 109 -6.04 27.31 4.43
C ASP A 109 -6.93 26.14 4.85
N ASP A 110 -8.03 26.45 5.53
CA ASP A 110 -8.93 25.44 6.12
C ASP A 110 -9.62 24.59 5.03
N ALA A 111 -9.95 25.20 3.89
CA ALA A 111 -10.59 24.49 2.78
C ALA A 111 -9.62 23.47 2.15
N GLN A 112 -8.36 23.84 1.94
CA GLN A 112 -7.31 22.93 1.50
C GLN A 112 -7.03 21.83 2.53
N ALA A 113 -6.94 22.17 3.81
CA ALA A 113 -6.75 21.19 4.88
C ALA A 113 -7.90 20.17 4.91
N SER A 114 -9.14 20.63 4.81
CA SER A 114 -10.33 19.79 4.74
C SER A 114 -10.33 18.89 3.50
N ALA A 115 -9.93 19.40 2.33
CA ALA A 115 -9.83 18.60 1.11
C ALA A 115 -8.77 17.46 1.24
N LEU A 116 -7.62 17.74 1.84
CA LEU A 116 -6.58 16.74 2.09
C LEU A 116 -7.06 15.69 3.10
N ALA A 117 -7.69 16.11 4.19
CA ALA A 117 -8.26 15.21 5.18
C ALA A 117 -9.34 14.29 4.57
N ASN A 118 -10.24 14.83 3.76
CA ASN A 118 -11.26 14.07 3.06
C ASN A 118 -10.66 13.07 2.06
N THR A 119 -9.58 13.45 1.37
CA THR A 119 -8.86 12.55 0.45
C THR A 119 -8.28 11.35 1.20
N ALA A 120 -7.62 11.58 2.35
CA ALA A 120 -7.11 10.52 3.20
C ALA A 120 -8.23 9.61 3.72
N ALA A 121 -9.32 10.20 4.23
CA ALA A 121 -10.46 9.46 4.76
C ALA A 121 -11.11 8.55 3.71
N GLN A 122 -11.29 9.03 2.48
CA GLN A 122 -11.85 8.23 1.39
C GLN A 122 -10.93 7.06 0.99
N ALA A 123 -9.62 7.27 0.96
CA ALA A 123 -8.65 6.20 0.70
C ALA A 123 -8.69 5.14 1.81
N MET A 124 -8.73 5.55 3.08
CA MET A 124 -8.86 4.63 4.22
C MET A 124 -10.18 3.86 4.21
N ALA A 125 -11.28 4.50 3.82
CA ALA A 125 -12.57 3.82 3.67
C ALA A 125 -12.50 2.72 2.60
N LYS A 126 -11.85 2.99 1.46
CA LYS A 126 -11.63 1.99 0.40
C LYS A 126 -10.80 0.81 0.89
N ILE A 127 -9.68 1.07 1.58
CA ILE A 127 -8.82 0.04 2.18
C ILE A 127 -9.63 -0.85 3.13
N SER A 128 -10.41 -0.24 4.02
CA SER A 128 -11.22 -0.96 5.00
C SER A 128 -12.25 -1.87 4.33
N LEU A 129 -12.93 -1.37 3.29
CA LEU A 129 -13.87 -2.17 2.51
C LEU A 129 -13.20 -3.32 1.76
N GLN A 130 -11.98 -3.12 1.26
CA GLN A 130 -11.21 -4.16 0.57
C GLN A 130 -10.79 -5.26 1.55
N HIS A 131 -10.30 -4.90 2.73
CA HIS A 131 -10.03 -5.88 3.79
C HIS A 131 -11.28 -6.67 4.19
N ALA A 132 -12.41 -6.01 4.42
CA ALA A 132 -13.65 -6.70 4.78
C ALA A 132 -14.12 -7.68 3.68
N ARG A 133 -13.99 -7.28 2.40
CA ARG A 133 -14.30 -8.17 1.27
C ARG A 133 -13.34 -9.35 1.19
N LEU A 134 -12.04 -9.12 1.38
CA LEU A 134 -11.05 -10.19 1.44
C LEU A 134 -11.39 -11.16 2.57
N GLU A 135 -11.60 -10.68 3.79
CA GLU A 135 -11.95 -11.51 4.94
C GLU A 135 -13.16 -12.41 4.65
N GLN A 136 -14.23 -11.85 4.08
CA GLN A 136 -15.40 -12.63 3.69
C GLN A 136 -15.05 -13.73 2.66
N GLN A 137 -14.26 -13.40 1.63
CA GLN A 137 -13.81 -14.38 0.63
C GLN A 137 -12.98 -15.50 1.26
N LEU A 138 -12.07 -15.16 2.18
CA LEU A 138 -11.21 -16.14 2.85
C LEU A 138 -12.00 -17.06 3.78
N LEU A 139 -12.99 -16.54 4.51
CA LEU A 139 -13.90 -17.36 5.34
C LEU A 139 -14.71 -18.36 4.50
N ALA A 140 -15.02 -18.02 3.25
CA ALA A 140 -15.72 -18.92 2.33
C ALA A 140 -14.83 -20.08 1.81
N VAL A 141 -13.50 -19.96 1.90
CA VAL A 141 -12.56 -21.05 1.57
C VAL A 141 -12.49 -22.11 2.67
N LEU A 142 -12.84 -21.74 3.91
CA LEU A 142 -12.76 -22.61 5.07
C LEU A 142 -13.88 -23.66 5.11
N THR A 143 -13.62 -24.77 5.81
CA THR A 143 -14.66 -25.73 6.20
C THR A 143 -15.52 -25.16 7.35
N ALA A 144 -16.66 -25.80 7.61
CA ALA A 144 -17.53 -25.39 8.73
C ALA A 144 -16.80 -25.47 10.08
N ALA A 145 -16.01 -26.54 10.32
CA ALA A 145 -15.24 -26.72 11.53
C ALA A 145 -14.14 -25.64 11.70
N GLN A 146 -13.41 -25.33 10.62
CA GLN A 146 -12.39 -24.27 10.64
C GLN A 146 -13.02 -22.89 10.91
N ARG A 147 -14.18 -22.57 10.31
CA ARG A 147 -14.90 -21.31 10.62
C ARG A 147 -15.30 -21.22 12.08
N GLN A 148 -15.78 -22.32 12.66
CA GLN A 148 -16.12 -22.36 14.08
C GLN A 148 -14.89 -22.13 14.97
N GLN A 149 -13.73 -22.71 14.61
CA GLN A 149 -12.47 -22.47 15.31
C GLN A 149 -12.02 -21.00 15.22
N VAL A 150 -12.17 -20.36 14.06
CA VAL A 150 -11.89 -18.91 13.90
C VAL A 150 -12.79 -18.09 14.83
N GLN A 151 -14.10 -18.37 14.87
CA GLN A 151 -15.05 -17.65 15.71
C GLN A 151 -14.71 -17.77 17.20
N GLN A 152 -14.45 -18.99 17.69
CA GLN A 152 -14.11 -19.23 19.09
C GLN A 152 -12.85 -18.46 19.52
N ARG A 153 -11.84 -18.39 18.64
CA ARG A 153 -10.61 -17.64 18.90
C ARG A 153 -10.85 -16.13 18.91
N HIS A 154 -11.70 -15.65 18.01
CA HIS A 154 -12.10 -14.25 17.98
C HIS A 154 -12.79 -13.84 19.28
N ASP A 155 -13.77 -14.62 19.74
CA ASP A 155 -14.51 -14.34 20.98
C ASP A 155 -13.60 -14.42 22.22
N SER A 156 -12.66 -15.37 22.23
CA SER A 156 -11.65 -15.49 23.29
C SER A 156 -10.70 -14.28 23.37
N ARG A 157 -10.38 -13.66 22.23
CA ARG A 157 -9.56 -12.43 22.16
C ARG A 157 -10.34 -11.18 22.53
N GLN A 158 -11.66 -11.18 22.34
CA GLN A 158 -12.56 -10.08 22.72
C GLN A 158 -13.12 -10.20 24.14
N GLY A 159 -12.82 -11.28 24.86
CA GLY A 159 -13.10 -11.42 26.29
C GLY A 159 -12.58 -10.22 27.10
N PRO A 160 -13.06 -10.03 28.34
CA PRO A 160 -12.81 -8.83 29.12
C PRO A 160 -11.32 -8.51 29.11
N ARG A 161 -10.94 -7.38 28.48
CA ARG A 161 -9.58 -6.86 28.62
C ARG A 161 -9.40 -6.65 30.10
N ASP A 162 -8.65 -7.52 30.75
CA ASP A 162 -8.41 -7.48 32.19
C ASP A 162 -8.03 -6.04 32.59
N LEU A 163 -8.99 -5.32 33.17
CA LEU A 163 -8.79 -4.02 33.83
C LEU A 163 -8.02 -4.18 35.15
N ARG A 164 -7.30 -5.30 35.30
CA ARG A 164 -6.59 -5.73 36.50
C ARG A 164 -5.13 -5.26 36.49
N ARG A 165 -4.90 -4.01 36.06
CA ARG A 165 -3.60 -3.33 36.14
C ARG A 165 -3.81 -1.89 36.60
N SER A 166 -4.29 -1.73 37.83
CA SER A 166 -4.20 -0.48 38.59
C SER A 166 -4.61 -0.75 40.03
N GLU A 167 -3.74 -1.40 40.78
CA GLU A 167 -3.63 -1.26 42.25
C GLU A 167 -2.16 -1.06 42.58
#